data_AF-A0A9E2VBV3-F1
#
_entry.id   AF-A0A9E2VBV3-F1
#
_cell.length_a   1.000
_cell.length_b   1.000
_cell.length_c   1.000
_cell.angle_alpha   90.00
_cell.angle_beta   90.00
_cell.angle_gamma   90.00
#
_symmetry.space_group_name_H-M   'P 1'
#
loop_
_entity.id
_entity.type
_entity.pdbx_description
1 polymer ?
#
loop_
_entity_poly.entity_id
_entity_poly.type
_entity_poly.pdbx_seq_one_letter_code
_entity_poly.pdbx_strand_id
1 'polypeptide(L)'
;MYIFLDESYNLKDRAKPQFISINGFQTTAVKQVWKRWKIYRRRFITKSRIHATDRRFEPLRNKSLNLIQQPGTVLLTVFQVIQEIPVGRSSFYYKKGKLNFEKVYEDMLKALFDKLNLQEYRKVIITIDERKHKGGILAKKQFQKNILYYLERSYGSTVFSFNMQQSSSNILLEVADFISNTFYKRYIGQKIDALEKLRIKTIEIKNPLGNPRE
;
A
#
# COMPACT_ATOMS: atom_id res chain seq x y z
N MET A 1 14.63 6.43 5.91
CA MET A 1 13.25 6.65 5.43
C MET A 1 12.32 5.57 5.97
N TYR A 2 11.05 5.89 6.18
CA TYR A 2 10.01 4.93 6.57
C TYR A 2 8.92 4.88 5.52
N ILE A 3 8.47 3.68 5.17
CA ILE A 3 7.39 3.42 4.20
C ILE A 3 6.32 2.59 4.90
N PHE A 4 5.07 3.01 4.80
CA PHE A 4 3.90 2.31 5.32
C PHE A 4 2.91 2.08 4.19
N LEU A 5 2.53 0.83 3.94
CA LEU A 5 1.65 0.45 2.83
C LEU A 5 0.56 -0.51 3.30
N ASP A 6 -0.62 -0.35 2.72
CA ASP A 6 -1.73 -1.30 2.85
C ASP A 6 -2.32 -1.58 1.48
N GLU A 7 -2.95 -2.72 1.29
CA GLU A 7 -3.65 -3.05 0.05
C GLU A 7 -5.14 -2.72 0.09
N SER A 8 -5.71 -2.54 -1.10
CA SER A 8 -7.14 -2.70 -1.28
C SER A 8 -7.41 -3.30 -2.66
N TYR A 9 -8.44 -4.11 -2.78
CA TYR A 9 -8.76 -4.80 -4.02
C TYR A 9 -10.26 -5.01 -4.19
N ASN A 10 -10.70 -5.01 -5.45
CA ASN A 10 -11.99 -5.55 -5.86
C ASN A 10 -11.74 -6.70 -6.83
N LEU A 11 -11.90 -7.95 -6.36
CA LEU A 11 -11.70 -9.14 -7.20
C LEU A 11 -13.01 -9.85 -7.56
N LYS A 12 -14.14 -9.43 -6.99
CA LYS A 12 -15.41 -10.17 -7.07
C LYS A 12 -16.52 -9.41 -7.76
N ASP A 13 -16.66 -8.11 -7.48
CA ASP A 13 -17.71 -7.30 -8.07
C ASP A 13 -17.35 -6.99 -9.53
N ARG A 14 -18.14 -7.56 -10.45
CA ARG A 14 -17.98 -7.38 -11.89
C ARG A 14 -18.66 -6.11 -12.42
N ALA A 15 -19.53 -5.47 -11.63
CA ALA A 15 -20.17 -4.20 -12.00
C ALA A 15 -19.23 -3.01 -11.79
N LYS A 16 -18.10 -3.21 -11.10
CA LYS A 16 -17.04 -2.23 -10.88
C LYS A 16 -15.73 -2.75 -11.46
N PRO A 17 -14.74 -1.87 -11.75
CA PRO A 17 -13.42 -2.32 -12.18
C PRO A 17 -12.85 -3.35 -11.20
N GLN A 18 -12.32 -4.45 -11.72
CA GLN A 18 -11.61 -5.41 -10.89
C GLN A 18 -10.14 -4.97 -10.80
N PHE A 19 -9.64 -4.79 -9.59
CA PHE A 19 -8.32 -4.22 -9.38
C PHE A 19 -7.65 -4.73 -8.13
N ILE A 20 -6.33 -4.52 -8.09
CA ILE A 20 -5.51 -4.54 -6.88
C ILE A 20 -4.84 -3.17 -6.79
N SER A 21 -4.74 -2.62 -5.58
CA SER A 21 -3.98 -1.42 -5.32
C SER A 21 -3.18 -1.56 -4.04
N ILE A 22 -2.05 -0.87 -3.98
CA ILE A 22 -1.18 -0.74 -2.82
C ILE A 22 -1.04 0.75 -2.57
N ASN A 23 -1.49 1.22 -1.41
CA ASN A 23 -1.48 2.64 -1.09
C ASN A 23 -0.89 2.89 0.29
N GLY A 24 -0.39 4.09 0.50
CA GLY A 24 0.16 4.50 1.77
C GLY A 24 1.06 5.71 1.61
N PHE A 25 2.15 5.76 2.36
CA PHE A 25 3.02 6.92 2.37
C PHE A 25 4.44 6.57 2.78
N GLN A 26 5.39 7.39 2.32
CA GLN A 26 6.72 7.44 2.90
C GLN A 26 6.91 8.72 3.73
N THR A 27 7.75 8.65 4.75
CA THR A 27 8.13 9.83 5.54
C THR A 27 9.53 9.69 6.15
N THR A 28 10.22 10.81 6.32
CA THR A 28 11.41 10.91 7.18
C THR A 28 11.05 11.40 8.59
N ALA A 29 9.87 12.00 8.77
CA ALA A 29 9.40 12.59 10.02
C ALA A 29 8.52 11.62 10.84
N VAL A 30 8.88 10.33 10.90
CA VAL A 30 8.04 9.25 11.46
C VAL A 30 7.49 9.56 12.87
N LYS A 31 8.31 10.14 13.76
CA LYS A 31 7.91 10.49 15.12
C LYS A 31 6.83 11.57 15.14
N GLN A 32 6.89 12.53 14.22
CA GLN A 32 5.93 13.64 14.14
C GLN A 32 4.58 13.13 13.61
N VAL A 33 4.61 12.34 12.53
CA VAL A 33 3.41 11.70 11.96
C VAL A 33 2.73 10.83 13.02
N TRP A 34 3.51 10.00 13.73
CA TRP A 34 2.99 9.13 14.79
C TRP A 34 2.33 9.93 15.92
N LYS A 35 2.98 10.97 16.43
CA LYS A 35 2.45 11.81 17.52
C LYS A 35 1.14 12.48 17.11
N ARG A 36 1.09 13.07 15.92
CA ARG A 36 -0.12 13.74 15.40
C ARG A 36 -1.25 12.74 15.18
N TRP A 37 -0.98 11.58 14.58
CA TRP A 37 -2.02 10.55 14.42
C TRP A 37 -2.56 10.08 15.77
N LYS A 38 -1.67 9.82 16.74
CA LYS A 38 -2.06 9.43 18.10
C LYS A 38 -3.04 10.43 18.73
N ILE A 39 -2.84 11.73 18.53
CA ILE A 39 -3.76 12.78 18.99
C ILE A 39 -5.11 12.68 18.27
N TYR A 40 -5.11 12.55 16.95
CA TYR A 40 -6.35 12.46 16.15
C TYR A 40 -7.21 11.27 16.55
N ARG A 41 -6.59 10.10 16.72
CA ARG A 41 -7.30 8.86 17.07
C ARG A 41 -7.72 8.77 18.53
N ARG A 42 -7.16 9.58 19.45
CA ARG A 42 -7.42 9.47 20.90
C ARG A 42 -8.92 9.51 21.25
N ARG A 43 -9.71 10.30 20.52
CA ARG A 43 -11.18 10.41 20.73
C ARG A 43 -11.98 9.20 20.23
N PHE A 44 -11.33 8.30 19.48
CA PHE A 44 -11.95 7.14 18.83
C PHE A 44 -11.46 5.81 19.44
N ILE A 45 -10.41 5.84 20.26
CA ILE A 45 -9.93 4.68 20.99
C ILE A 45 -10.94 4.38 22.11
N THR A 46 -11.90 3.50 21.80
CA THR A 46 -12.75 2.81 22.77
C THR A 46 -12.32 1.33 22.84
N LYS A 47 -13.14 0.44 23.42
CA LYS A 47 -12.89 -1.02 23.39
C LYS A 47 -12.94 -1.62 21.96
N SER A 48 -13.45 -0.89 20.98
CA SER A 48 -13.62 -1.38 19.61
C SER A 48 -12.39 -1.12 18.74
N ARG A 49 -12.05 -2.11 17.89
CA ARG A 49 -11.01 -1.98 16.86
C ARG A 49 -11.38 -0.89 15.85
N ILE A 50 -10.43 -0.03 15.52
CA ILE A 50 -10.58 0.96 14.45
C ILE A 50 -10.47 0.23 13.10
N HIS A 51 -11.50 0.36 12.26
CA HIS A 51 -11.56 -0.26 10.94
C HIS A 51 -11.81 0.82 9.90
N ALA A 52 -10.94 0.94 8.89
CA ALA A 52 -11.09 1.99 7.90
C ALA A 52 -12.40 1.93 7.11
N THR A 53 -13.15 0.82 7.07
CA THR A 53 -14.44 0.77 6.36
C THR A 53 -15.62 1.30 7.17
N ASP A 54 -15.52 1.42 8.50
CA ASP A 54 -16.64 1.85 9.35
C ASP A 54 -16.92 3.35 9.18
N ARG A 55 -18.19 3.70 8.96
CA ARG A 55 -18.66 5.09 8.82
C ARG A 55 -18.31 5.94 10.05
N ARG A 56 -18.27 5.36 11.25
CA ARG A 56 -17.90 6.04 12.50
C ARG A 56 -16.49 6.64 12.46
N PHE A 57 -15.61 6.12 11.59
CA PHE A 57 -14.23 6.61 11.44
C PHE A 57 -14.01 7.46 10.19
N GLU A 58 -15.06 7.89 9.50
CA GLU A 58 -14.95 8.84 8.40
C GLU A 58 -14.20 10.14 8.78
N PRO A 59 -14.36 10.72 9.99
CA PRO A 59 -13.53 11.84 10.42
C PRO A 59 -12.03 11.51 10.49
N LEU A 60 -11.67 10.28 10.87
CA LEU A 60 -10.27 9.83 10.89
C LEU A 60 -9.72 9.66 9.48
N ARG A 61 -10.52 9.13 8.55
CA ARG A 61 -10.15 9.02 7.14
C ARG A 61 -9.80 10.38 6.54
N ASN A 62 -10.62 11.39 6.76
CA ASN A 62 -10.33 12.75 6.26
C ASN A 62 -9.04 13.31 6.89
N LYS A 63 -8.80 13.00 8.17
CA LYS A 63 -7.57 13.40 8.86
C LYS A 63 -6.32 12.65 8.41
N SER A 64 -6.42 11.42 7.91
CA SER A 64 -5.24 10.65 7.48
C SER A 64 -4.56 11.29 6.27
N LEU A 65 -5.34 11.79 5.31
CA LEU A 65 -4.83 12.53 4.16
C LEU A 65 -4.22 13.88 4.56
N ASN A 66 -4.87 14.62 5.46
CA ASN A 66 -4.32 15.88 5.99
C ASN A 66 -3.04 15.66 6.80
N LEU A 67 -2.95 14.54 7.52
CA LEU A 67 -1.77 14.20 8.31
C LEU A 67 -0.53 14.07 7.43
N ILE A 68 -0.66 13.46 6.25
CA ILE A 68 0.47 13.22 5.35
C ILE A 68 0.82 14.45 4.50
N GLN A 69 -0.01 15.50 4.45
CA GLN A 69 0.28 16.78 3.81
C GLN A 69 1.30 17.62 4.60
N GLN A 70 2.48 17.06 4.84
CA GLN A 70 3.59 17.70 5.55
C GLN A 70 4.87 17.58 4.72
N PRO A 71 5.79 18.56 4.81
CA PRO A 71 7.10 18.45 4.20
C PRO A 71 7.80 17.14 4.57
N GLY A 72 8.46 16.51 3.60
CA GLY A 72 9.16 15.24 3.80
C GLY A 72 8.26 14.00 3.88
N THR A 73 6.97 14.13 3.55
CA THR A 73 6.06 13.00 3.35
C THR A 73 5.60 12.94 1.90
N VAL A 74 5.49 11.74 1.35
CA VAL A 74 5.05 11.50 -0.03
C VAL A 74 3.97 10.44 -0.01
N LEU A 75 2.86 10.72 -0.68
CA LEU A 75 1.78 9.77 -0.87
C LEU A 75 2.19 8.76 -1.94
N LEU A 76 1.96 7.48 -1.66
CA LEU A 76 2.34 6.38 -2.54
C LEU A 76 1.08 5.63 -2.98
N THR A 77 0.94 5.40 -4.28
CA THR A 77 -0.13 4.57 -4.81
C THR A 77 0.33 3.79 -6.05
N VAL A 78 0.04 2.49 -6.05
CA VAL A 78 0.17 1.62 -7.21
C VAL A 78 -1.16 0.94 -7.43
N PHE A 79 -1.69 1.07 -8.65
CA PHE A 79 -3.00 0.56 -9.03
C PHE A 79 -2.87 -0.36 -10.24
N GLN A 80 -3.49 -1.53 -10.21
CA GLN A 80 -3.49 -2.49 -11.30
C GLN A 80 -4.91 -2.99 -11.57
N VAL A 81 -5.42 -2.74 -12.77
CA VAL A 81 -6.64 -3.37 -13.31
C VAL A 81 -6.31 -4.82 -13.66
N ILE A 82 -7.13 -5.76 -13.21
CA ILE A 82 -6.87 -7.20 -13.40
C ILE A 82 -6.93 -7.59 -14.88
N GLN A 83 -7.86 -7.00 -15.62
CA GLN A 83 -8.08 -7.27 -17.05
C GLN A 83 -6.89 -6.84 -17.92
N GLU A 84 -6.07 -5.90 -17.44
CA GLU A 84 -4.91 -5.40 -18.19
C GLU A 84 -3.64 -6.25 -17.96
N ILE A 85 -3.68 -7.22 -17.03
CA ILE A 85 -2.53 -8.10 -16.78
C ILE A 85 -2.40 -9.10 -17.94
N PRO A 86 -1.19 -9.30 -18.50
CA PRO A 86 -0.96 -10.25 -19.58
C PRO A 86 -1.46 -11.65 -19.23
N VAL A 87 -2.27 -12.23 -20.13
CA VAL A 87 -2.80 -13.59 -20.03
C VAL A 87 -2.09 -14.52 -21.01
N GLY A 88 -2.11 -15.83 -20.74
CA GLY A 88 -1.55 -16.85 -21.63
C GLY A 88 -0.67 -17.87 -20.92
N ARG A 89 -0.16 -18.85 -21.68
CA ARG A 89 0.66 -19.96 -21.15
C ARG A 89 1.99 -19.49 -20.54
N SER A 90 2.50 -18.34 -20.97
CA SER A 90 3.72 -17.70 -20.45
C SER A 90 3.47 -16.73 -19.29
N SER A 91 2.22 -16.48 -18.90
CA SER A 91 1.92 -15.51 -17.84
C SER A 91 2.21 -16.09 -16.46
N PHE A 92 3.19 -15.49 -15.76
CA PHE A 92 3.48 -15.80 -14.35
C PHE A 92 2.35 -15.35 -13.38
N TYR A 93 1.43 -14.52 -13.88
CA TYR A 93 0.33 -13.94 -13.10
C TYR A 93 -0.93 -14.80 -13.09
N TYR A 94 -1.03 -15.84 -13.94
CA TYR A 94 -2.17 -16.75 -13.97
C TYR A 94 -1.71 -18.20 -13.88
N LYS A 95 -2.15 -18.91 -12.84
CA LYS A 95 -1.87 -20.34 -12.63
C LYS A 95 -3.17 -21.12 -12.77
N LYS A 96 -3.24 -22.02 -13.77
CA LYS A 96 -4.44 -22.83 -14.07
C LYS A 96 -5.71 -21.96 -14.23
N GLY A 97 -5.59 -20.84 -14.95
CA GLY A 97 -6.69 -19.90 -15.19
C GLY A 97 -7.09 -19.03 -13.99
N LYS A 98 -6.39 -19.13 -12.85
CA LYS A 98 -6.66 -18.32 -11.66
C LYS A 98 -5.55 -17.30 -11.44
N LEU A 99 -5.92 -16.08 -11.05
CA LEU A 99 -4.98 -15.01 -10.69
C LEU A 99 -4.05 -15.46 -9.57
N ASN A 100 -2.75 -15.37 -9.81
CA ASN A 100 -1.70 -15.53 -8.83
C ASN A 100 -1.49 -14.20 -8.09
N PHE A 101 -2.40 -13.93 -7.15
CA PHE A 101 -2.44 -12.68 -6.39
C PHE A 101 -1.10 -12.35 -5.70
N GLU A 102 -0.42 -13.34 -5.13
CA GLU A 102 0.88 -13.14 -4.47
C GLU A 102 1.92 -12.59 -5.44
N LYS A 103 2.00 -13.16 -6.64
CA LYS A 103 2.96 -12.72 -7.66
C LYS A 103 2.63 -11.32 -8.18
N VAL A 104 1.35 -11.05 -8.44
CA VAL A 104 0.88 -9.72 -8.83
C VAL A 104 1.24 -8.67 -7.77
N TYR A 105 0.95 -8.96 -6.51
CA TYR A 105 1.28 -8.05 -5.42
C TYR A 105 2.79 -7.85 -5.23
N GLU A 106 3.57 -8.94 -5.31
CA GLU A 106 5.03 -8.89 -5.23
C GLU A 106 5.61 -7.95 -6.30
N ASP A 107 5.18 -8.10 -7.55
CA ASP A 107 5.72 -7.30 -8.65
C ASP A 107 5.17 -5.86 -8.64
N MET A 108 3.95 -5.63 -8.15
CA MET A 108 3.44 -4.27 -7.88
C MET A 108 4.27 -3.54 -6.81
N LEU A 109 4.70 -4.23 -5.74
CA LEU A 109 5.60 -3.64 -4.74
C LEU A 109 6.96 -3.29 -5.35
N LYS A 110 7.53 -4.18 -6.16
CA LYS A 110 8.80 -3.90 -6.85
C LYS A 110 8.69 -2.69 -7.76
N ALA A 111 7.63 -2.62 -8.57
CA ALA A 111 7.35 -1.47 -9.43
C ALA A 111 7.22 -0.17 -8.61
N LEU A 112 6.60 -0.22 -7.41
CA LEU A 112 6.58 0.92 -6.50
C LEU A 112 8.00 1.33 -6.11
N PHE A 113 8.79 0.38 -5.60
CA PHE A 113 10.12 0.62 -5.08
C PHE A 113 11.08 1.17 -6.15
N ASP A 114 10.94 0.73 -7.41
CA ASP A 114 11.71 1.25 -8.55
C ASP A 114 11.45 2.73 -8.85
N LYS A 115 10.28 3.24 -8.46
CA LYS A 115 9.97 4.68 -8.59
C LYS A 115 10.41 5.49 -7.37
N LEU A 116 10.91 4.84 -6.32
CA LEU A 116 11.42 5.51 -5.13
C LEU A 116 12.95 5.67 -5.25
N ASN A 117 13.46 6.83 -4.86
CA ASN A 117 14.91 7.08 -4.75
C ASN A 117 15.49 6.41 -3.49
N LEU A 118 15.34 5.09 -3.34
CA LEU A 118 15.70 4.36 -2.11
C LEU A 118 17.19 4.46 -1.78
N GLN A 119 18.03 4.48 -2.82
CA GLN A 119 19.49 4.57 -2.74
C GLN A 119 20.01 5.86 -2.09
N GLU A 120 19.22 6.94 -2.06
CA GLU A 120 19.58 8.19 -1.38
C GLU A 120 19.59 8.06 0.15
N TYR A 121 19.01 6.98 0.68
CA TYR A 121 18.89 6.76 2.11
C TYR A 121 19.83 5.65 2.58
N ARG A 122 20.56 5.91 3.67
CA ARG A 122 21.37 4.86 4.34
C ARG A 122 20.53 3.70 4.87
N LYS A 123 19.29 3.97 5.28
CA LYS A 123 18.37 2.98 5.84
C LYS A 123 16.94 3.24 5.43
N VAL A 124 16.25 2.19 4.98
CA VAL A 124 14.82 2.21 4.62
C VAL A 124 14.09 1.13 5.40
N ILE A 125 13.04 1.52 6.12
CA ILE A 125 12.18 0.61 6.86
C ILE A 125 10.81 0.59 6.18
N ILE A 126 10.44 -0.55 5.63
CA ILE A 126 9.19 -0.80 4.94
C ILE A 126 8.30 -1.61 5.86
N THR A 127 7.08 -1.15 6.10
CA THR A 127 6.07 -1.85 6.87
C THR A 127 4.81 -1.98 6.04
N ILE A 128 4.34 -3.21 5.84
CA ILE A 128 3.10 -3.50 5.13
C ILE A 128 2.10 -4.21 6.04
N ASP A 129 0.81 -4.14 5.69
CA ASP A 129 -0.21 -4.89 6.41
C ASP A 129 -0.01 -6.40 6.28
N GLU A 130 -0.25 -7.11 7.38
CA GLU A 130 -0.12 -8.55 7.41
C GLU A 130 -1.34 -9.21 6.75
N ARG A 131 -1.05 -10.00 5.72
CA ARG A 131 -2.07 -10.70 4.95
C ARG A 131 -2.10 -12.18 5.26
N LYS A 132 -3.24 -12.80 4.98
CA LYS A 132 -3.37 -14.26 4.97
C LYS A 132 -2.75 -14.82 3.69
N HIS A 133 -1.54 -15.38 3.80
CA HIS A 133 -0.90 -16.11 2.72
C HIS A 133 -1.47 -17.53 2.61
N LYS A 134 -1.76 -18.02 1.40
CA LYS A 134 -2.31 -19.37 1.18
C LYS A 134 -1.42 -20.50 1.72
N GLY A 135 -0.11 -20.29 1.78
CA GLY A 135 0.84 -21.24 2.39
C GLY A 135 1.22 -20.92 3.84
N GLY A 136 0.40 -20.13 4.54
CA GLY A 136 0.59 -19.77 5.95
C GLY A 136 1.91 -19.05 6.21
N ILE A 137 2.53 -19.36 7.35
CA ILE A 137 3.76 -18.70 7.84
C ILE A 137 4.94 -18.92 6.89
N LEU A 138 5.06 -20.09 6.26
CA LEU A 138 6.15 -20.39 5.34
C LEU A 138 6.06 -19.52 4.08
N ALA A 139 4.87 -19.40 3.49
CA ALA A 139 4.66 -18.51 2.35
C ALA A 139 4.92 -17.04 2.70
N LYS A 140 4.50 -16.59 3.90
CA LYS A 140 4.80 -15.24 4.41
C LYS A 140 6.31 -15.00 4.48
N LYS A 141 7.08 -15.92 5.07
CA LYS A 141 8.54 -15.81 5.18
C LYS A 141 9.21 -15.80 3.80
N GLN A 142 8.74 -16.65 2.88
CA GLN A 142 9.28 -16.69 1.53
C GLN A 142 9.01 -15.38 0.78
N PHE A 143 7.81 -14.84 0.87
CA PHE A 143 7.45 -13.54 0.30
C PHE A 143 8.35 -12.42 0.84
N GLN A 144 8.52 -12.34 2.16
CA GLN A 144 9.42 -11.38 2.79
C GLN A 144 10.87 -11.52 2.31
N LYS A 145 11.36 -12.76 2.19
CA LYS A 145 12.71 -13.05 1.68
C LYS A 145 12.87 -12.59 0.22
N ASN A 146 11.87 -12.83 -0.63
CA ASN A 146 11.91 -12.42 -2.04
C ASN A 146 11.99 -10.89 -2.17
N ILE A 147 11.20 -10.15 -1.39
CA ILE A 147 11.22 -8.69 -1.41
C ILE A 147 12.54 -8.15 -0.86
N LEU A 148 13.05 -8.68 0.26
CA LEU A 148 14.34 -8.26 0.81
C LEU A 148 15.48 -8.52 -0.17
N TYR A 149 15.53 -9.73 -0.76
CA TYR A 149 16.54 -10.08 -1.76
C TYR A 149 16.52 -9.12 -2.95
N TYR A 150 15.32 -8.77 -3.43
CA TYR A 150 15.16 -7.77 -4.49
C TYR A 150 15.75 -6.41 -4.09
N LEU A 151 15.37 -5.89 -2.91
CA LEU A 151 15.81 -4.59 -2.43
C LEU A 151 17.34 -4.53 -2.25
N GLU A 152 17.92 -5.56 -1.63
CA GLU A 152 19.37 -5.64 -1.41
C GLU A 152 20.15 -5.72 -2.72
N ARG A 153 19.64 -6.46 -3.70
CA ARG A 153 20.26 -6.57 -5.02
C ARG A 153 20.15 -5.27 -5.84
N SER A 154 18.99 -4.62 -5.81
CA SER A 154 18.73 -3.42 -6.60
C SER A 154 19.34 -2.15 -5.99
N TYR A 155 19.52 -2.11 -4.66
CA TYR A 155 19.97 -0.90 -3.94
C TYR A 155 21.06 -1.22 -2.91
N GLY A 156 22.18 -1.80 -3.37
CA GLY A 156 23.23 -2.37 -2.50
C GLY A 156 23.89 -1.41 -1.50
N SER A 157 23.71 -0.08 -1.63
CA SER A 157 24.21 0.92 -0.67
C SER A 157 23.27 1.20 0.50
N THR A 158 22.06 0.62 0.50
CA THR A 158 21.00 0.93 1.46
C THR A 158 20.68 -0.28 2.34
N VAL A 159 20.58 -0.05 3.65
CA VAL A 159 20.13 -1.08 4.59
C VAL A 159 18.60 -1.13 4.61
N PHE A 160 18.04 -2.31 4.37
CA PHE A 160 16.58 -2.51 4.36
C PHE A 160 16.08 -3.26 5.60
N SER A 161 14.85 -2.95 5.98
CA SER A 161 14.05 -3.77 6.89
C SER A 161 12.64 -3.86 6.31
N PHE A 162 12.12 -5.08 6.15
CA PHE A 162 10.79 -5.31 5.61
C PHE A 162 9.94 -6.01 6.67
N ASN A 163 8.92 -5.33 7.16
CA ASN A 163 8.05 -5.79 8.24
C ASN A 163 6.64 -6.03 7.71
N MET A 164 6.03 -7.14 8.14
CA MET A 164 4.62 -7.45 7.89
C MET A 164 3.91 -7.55 9.24
N GLN A 165 3.02 -6.60 9.52
CA GLN A 165 2.35 -6.44 10.81
C GLN A 165 0.88 -6.13 10.60
N GLN A 166 0.01 -6.50 11.54
CA GLN A 166 -1.39 -6.10 11.48
C GLN A 166 -1.54 -4.59 11.71
N SER A 167 -2.40 -3.95 10.94
CA SER A 167 -2.77 -2.53 11.10
C SER A 167 -3.24 -2.20 12.53
N SER A 168 -3.88 -3.15 13.22
CA SER A 168 -4.29 -2.99 14.62
C SER A 168 -3.15 -2.91 15.63
N SER A 169 -1.95 -3.41 15.30
CA SER A 169 -0.77 -3.35 16.18
C SER A 169 0.21 -2.25 15.79
N ASN A 170 0.00 -1.56 14.66
CA ASN A 170 0.86 -0.47 14.22
C ASN A 170 0.07 0.79 13.84
N ILE A 171 0.22 1.81 14.69
CA ILE A 171 -0.47 3.11 14.59
C ILE A 171 -0.26 3.80 13.22
N LEU A 172 0.89 3.64 12.58
CA LEU A 172 1.17 4.27 11.27
C LEU A 172 0.67 3.43 10.11
N LEU A 173 0.58 2.11 10.28
CA LEU A 173 -0.06 1.25 9.32
C LEU A 173 -1.57 1.45 9.29
N GLU A 174 -2.19 1.77 10.42
CA GLU A 174 -3.60 2.24 10.47
C GLU A 174 -3.82 3.49 9.60
N VAL A 175 -2.84 4.40 9.51
CA VAL A 175 -2.92 5.55 8.59
C VAL A 175 -2.93 5.07 7.13
N ALA A 176 -2.09 4.08 6.80
CA ALA A 176 -2.06 3.48 5.47
C ALA A 176 -3.38 2.77 5.13
N ASP A 177 -4.03 2.07 6.07
CA ASP A 177 -5.37 1.49 5.91
C ASP A 177 -6.42 2.55 5.55
N PHE A 178 -6.45 3.68 6.29
CA PHE A 178 -7.35 4.79 5.95
C PHE A 178 -7.08 5.39 4.56
N ILE A 179 -5.81 5.50 4.16
CA ILE A 179 -5.42 5.96 2.82
C ILE A 179 -5.90 4.94 1.78
N SER A 180 -5.61 3.65 1.95
CA SER A 180 -6.01 2.57 1.05
C SER A 180 -7.52 2.47 0.89
N ASN A 181 -8.28 2.67 1.96
CA ASN A 181 -9.74 2.72 1.86
C ASN A 181 -10.24 3.95 1.10
N THR A 182 -9.57 5.10 1.26
CA THR A 182 -9.89 6.30 0.47
C THR A 182 -9.68 6.03 -1.02
N PHE A 183 -8.53 5.46 -1.40
CA PHE A 183 -8.27 5.09 -2.79
C PHE A 183 -9.23 4.01 -3.31
N TYR A 184 -9.55 3.00 -2.52
CA TYR A 184 -10.56 1.99 -2.86
C TYR A 184 -11.88 2.65 -3.28
N LYS A 185 -12.40 3.57 -2.45
CA LYS A 185 -13.64 4.31 -2.73
C LYS A 185 -13.54 5.09 -4.04
N ARG A 186 -12.40 5.75 -4.31
CA ARG A 186 -12.15 6.45 -5.58
C ARG A 186 -12.22 5.48 -6.77
N TYR A 187 -11.56 4.34 -6.68
CA TYR A 187 -11.47 3.37 -7.78
C TYR A 187 -12.81 2.69 -8.12
N ILE A 188 -13.74 2.60 -7.17
CA ILE A 188 -15.11 2.12 -7.43
C ILE A 188 -16.09 3.24 -7.87
N GLY A 189 -15.58 4.45 -8.10
CA GLY A 189 -16.33 5.60 -8.63
C GLY A 189 -17.04 6.45 -7.58
N GLN A 190 -16.67 6.37 -6.30
CA GLN A 190 -17.16 7.33 -5.31
C GLN A 190 -16.37 8.63 -5.41
N LYS A 191 -17.08 9.77 -5.38
CA LYS A 191 -16.44 11.08 -5.35
C LYS A 191 -15.77 11.30 -3.98
N ILE A 192 -14.53 11.77 -3.99
CA ILE A 192 -13.76 12.06 -2.77
C ILE A 192 -13.05 13.40 -2.94
N ASP A 193 -13.75 14.47 -2.56
CA ASP A 193 -13.26 15.85 -2.64
C ASP A 193 -11.90 16.06 -1.92
N ALA A 194 -11.62 15.24 -0.90
CA ALA A 194 -10.38 15.32 -0.14
C ALA A 194 -9.13 14.98 -0.98
N LEU A 195 -9.25 14.10 -1.99
CA LEU A 195 -8.14 13.74 -2.87
C LEU A 195 -7.85 14.83 -3.91
N GLU A 196 -8.90 15.49 -4.41
CA GLU A 196 -8.78 16.57 -5.42
C GLU A 196 -8.07 17.81 -4.85
N LYS A 197 -8.12 18.00 -3.54
CA LYS A 197 -7.53 19.15 -2.83
C LYS A 197 -6.12 18.88 -2.31
N LEU A 198 -5.54 17.69 -2.56
CA LEU A 198 -4.23 17.34 -2.04
C LEU A 198 -3.12 18.15 -2.69
N ARG A 199 -2.41 18.94 -1.88
CA ARG A 199 -1.17 19.63 -2.28
C ARG A 199 0.06 18.89 -1.77
N ILE A 200 0.13 17.58 -2.03
CA ILE A 200 1.23 16.72 -1.58
C ILE A 200 1.96 16.12 -2.79
N LYS A 201 3.28 15.96 -2.65
CA LYS A 201 4.04 15.12 -3.57
C LYS A 201 3.45 13.70 -3.56
N THR A 202 3.09 13.21 -4.73
CA THR A 202 2.49 11.89 -4.92
C THR A 202 3.31 11.11 -5.94
N ILE A 203 3.51 9.83 -5.66
CA ILE A 203 4.01 8.86 -6.64
C ILE A 203 2.85 7.94 -6.94
N GLU A 204 2.31 8.05 -8.15
CA GLU A 204 1.18 7.27 -8.65
C GLU A 204 1.63 6.43 -9.85
N ILE A 205 1.44 5.12 -9.74
CA ILE A 205 1.75 4.16 -10.81
C ILE A 205 0.46 3.44 -11.19
N LYS A 206 0.08 3.52 -12.46
CA LYS A 206 -1.10 2.84 -13.01
C LYS A 206 -0.67 1.70 -13.90
N ASN A 207 -1.29 0.55 -13.70
CA ASN A 207 -1.15 -0.68 -14.45
C ASN A 207 0.31 -1.10 -14.70
N PRO A 208 1.15 -1.17 -13.64
CA PRO A 208 2.58 -1.45 -13.79
C PRO A 208 2.90 -2.83 -14.39
N LEU A 209 1.94 -3.76 -14.35
CA LEU A 209 2.09 -5.11 -14.87
C LEU A 209 1.39 -5.30 -16.22
N GLY A 210 0.77 -4.24 -16.76
CA GLY A 210 0.15 -4.29 -18.07
C GLY A 210 1.17 -4.61 -19.15
N ASN A 211 0.69 -5.10 -20.30
CA ASN A 211 1.56 -5.14 -21.47
C ASN A 211 2.08 -3.72 -21.74
N PRO A 212 3.39 -3.53 -21.99
CA PRO A 212 3.87 -2.32 -22.63
C PRO A 212 3.41 -2.33 -24.09
N ARG A 213 2.12 -2.08 -24.35
CA ARG A 213 1.50 -1.87 -25.67
C ARG A 213 0.27 -0.98 -25.42
N GLU A 214 0.11 0.19 -26.03
CA GLU A 214 0.53 0.69 -27.35
C GLU A 214 1.24 2.04 -27.28
#